data_AF-A0A523BBH8-F1
#
_entry.id   AF-A0A523BBH8-F1
#
_cell.length_a   1.000
_cell.length_b   1.000
_cell.length_c   1.000
_cell.angle_alpha   90.00
_cell.angle_beta   90.00
_cell.angle_gamma   90.00
#
_symmetry.space_group_name_H-M   'P 1'
#
loop_
_entity.id
_entity.type
_entity.pdbx_description
1 polymer ?
#
loop_
_entity_poly.entity_id
_entity_poly.type
_entity_poly.pdbx_seq_one_letter_code
_entity_poly.pdbx_strand_id
1 'polypeptide(L)'
;MKEEMKEEKKEEKIEEKVKAWEKLLESGIKFTIFNQNEESQLYPLRKLFRPSAPNIVKPALQRDFEIGLVYPIDKNIEEIREKCGLDRIPPTAHSIKESLYNKIKIIEEAGIKDELMYDKEKKKFYY
;
A
#
# COMPACT_ATOMS: atom_id res chain seq x y z
N MET A 1 -43.77 -5.33 -44.01
CA MET A 1 -44.65 -4.97 -42.86
C MET A 1 -44.35 -5.72 -41.56
N LYS A 2 -44.58 -7.04 -41.42
CA LYS A 2 -44.36 -7.73 -40.12
C LYS A 2 -42.88 -7.92 -39.73
N GLU A 3 -41.98 -7.97 -40.70
CA GLU A 3 -40.54 -8.11 -40.47
C GLU A 3 -39.86 -6.76 -40.21
N GLU A 4 -40.21 -5.71 -40.95
CA GLU A 4 -39.75 -4.33 -40.69
C GLU A 4 -40.12 -3.86 -39.28
N MET A 5 -41.36 -4.10 -38.83
CA MET A 5 -41.77 -3.79 -37.45
C MET A 5 -41.03 -4.60 -36.37
N LYS A 6 -40.42 -5.74 -36.72
CA LYS A 6 -39.60 -6.53 -35.78
C LYS A 6 -38.16 -6.01 -35.73
N GLU A 7 -37.65 -5.47 -36.83
CA GLU A 7 -36.33 -4.84 -36.90
C GLU A 7 -36.33 -3.48 -36.20
N GLU A 8 -37.34 -2.62 -36.43
CA GLU A 8 -37.49 -1.35 -35.71
C GLU A 8 -37.58 -1.56 -34.19
N LYS A 9 -38.35 -2.56 -33.74
CA LYS A 9 -38.45 -2.92 -32.31
C LYS A 9 -37.17 -3.53 -31.73
N LYS A 10 -36.30 -4.09 -32.57
CA LYS A 10 -34.97 -4.58 -32.16
C LYS A 10 -34.01 -3.40 -32.02
N GLU A 11 -34.03 -2.47 -32.96
CA GLU A 11 -33.21 -1.26 -32.94
C GLU A 11 -33.56 -0.35 -31.75
N GLU A 12 -34.86 -0.10 -31.47
CA GLU A 12 -35.29 0.63 -30.26
C GLU A 12 -34.78 -0.04 -28.97
N LYS A 13 -34.86 -1.37 -28.88
CA LYS A 13 -34.36 -2.11 -27.72
C LYS A 13 -32.84 -2.06 -27.56
N ILE A 14 -32.10 -1.95 -28.66
CA ILE A 14 -30.65 -1.79 -28.62
C ILE A 14 -30.32 -0.38 -28.15
N GLU A 15 -31.03 0.63 -28.65
CA GLU A 15 -30.82 2.03 -28.27
C GLU A 15 -31.15 2.29 -26.79
N GLU A 16 -32.23 1.70 -26.27
CA GLU A 16 -32.58 1.75 -24.85
C GLU A 16 -31.50 1.10 -23.97
N LYS A 17 -30.94 -0.03 -24.42
CA LYS A 17 -29.82 -0.67 -23.73
C LYS A 17 -28.61 0.26 -23.73
N VAL A 18 -28.20 0.81 -24.85
CA VAL A 18 -27.04 1.72 -24.92
C VAL A 18 -27.20 2.90 -23.94
N LYS A 19 -28.38 3.53 -23.90
CA LYS A 19 -28.69 4.62 -22.94
C LYS A 19 -28.60 4.17 -21.48
N ALA A 20 -29.00 2.93 -21.17
CA ALA A 20 -28.88 2.38 -19.83
C ALA A 20 -27.40 2.16 -19.43
N TRP A 21 -26.56 1.72 -20.36
CA TRP A 21 -25.12 1.53 -20.14
C TRP A 21 -24.39 2.86 -19.95
N GLU A 22 -24.74 3.89 -20.73
CA GLU A 22 -24.21 5.24 -20.56
C GLU A 22 -24.52 5.81 -19.18
N LYS A 23 -25.77 5.67 -18.71
CA LYS A 23 -26.15 6.07 -17.34
C LYS A 23 -25.38 5.32 -16.26
N LEU A 24 -25.14 4.03 -16.46
CA LEU A 24 -24.40 3.18 -15.52
C LEU A 24 -22.93 3.59 -15.47
N LEU A 25 -22.34 3.92 -16.62
CA LEU A 25 -20.98 4.44 -16.73
C LEU A 25 -20.86 5.83 -16.07
N GLU A 26 -21.80 6.74 -16.30
CA GLU A 26 -21.83 8.06 -15.65
C GLU A 26 -21.96 7.95 -14.12
N SER A 27 -22.81 7.04 -13.63
CA SER A 27 -22.89 6.72 -12.20
C SER A 27 -21.57 6.15 -11.69
N GLY A 28 -20.96 5.20 -12.41
CA GLY A 28 -19.67 4.63 -12.06
C GLY A 28 -18.55 5.67 -11.99
N ILE A 29 -18.52 6.62 -12.92
CA ILE A 29 -17.58 7.76 -12.93
C ILE A 29 -17.81 8.63 -11.69
N LYS A 30 -19.06 8.97 -11.35
CA LYS A 30 -19.38 9.72 -10.13
C LYS A 30 -18.92 9.01 -8.85
N PHE A 31 -19.00 7.68 -8.80
CA PHE A 31 -18.52 6.88 -7.67
C PHE A 31 -17.00 6.64 -7.66
N THR A 32 -16.30 6.90 -8.77
CA THR A 32 -14.83 6.80 -8.88
C THR A 32 -14.13 8.14 -8.69
N ILE A 33 -14.88 9.25 -8.62
CA ILE A 33 -14.33 10.54 -8.15
C ILE A 33 -14.06 10.42 -6.65
N PHE A 34 -12.80 10.14 -6.33
CA PHE A 34 -12.30 10.00 -4.97
C PHE A 34 -12.17 11.38 -4.32
N ASN A 35 -13.17 11.80 -3.54
CA ASN A 35 -13.05 12.97 -2.68
C ASN A 35 -12.56 12.56 -1.28
N GLN A 36 -11.25 12.59 -1.11
CA GLN A 36 -10.56 12.16 0.12
C GLN A 36 -11.08 12.85 1.38
N ASN A 37 -11.49 14.12 1.28
CA ASN A 37 -12.00 14.87 2.42
C ASN A 37 -13.35 14.30 2.91
N GLU A 38 -14.26 13.97 1.99
CA GLU A 38 -15.56 13.38 2.32
C GLU A 38 -15.41 11.93 2.82
N GLU A 39 -14.56 11.14 2.17
CA GLU A 39 -14.27 9.77 2.61
C GLU A 39 -13.65 9.74 4.02
N SER A 40 -12.77 10.68 4.34
CA SER A 40 -12.14 10.76 5.66
C SER A 40 -13.09 11.18 6.79
N GLN A 41 -14.22 11.83 6.45
CA GLN A 41 -15.29 12.14 7.39
C GLN A 41 -16.19 10.92 7.62
N LEU A 42 -16.55 10.19 6.57
CA LEU A 42 -17.39 8.99 6.63
C LEU A 42 -16.65 7.79 7.23
N TYR A 43 -15.35 7.67 6.97
CA TYR A 43 -14.49 6.58 7.44
C TYR A 43 -13.26 7.14 8.15
N PRO A 44 -13.36 7.55 9.43
CA PRO A 44 -12.28 8.21 10.16
C PRO A 44 -11.00 7.38 10.25
N LEU A 45 -11.12 6.05 10.23
CA LEU A 45 -9.98 5.11 10.23
C LEU A 45 -9.24 5.02 8.89
N ARG A 46 -9.84 5.51 7.81
CA ARG A 46 -9.21 5.66 6.48
C ARG A 46 -8.54 7.02 6.30
N LYS A 47 -8.51 7.87 7.35
CA LYS A 47 -7.66 9.06 7.32
C LYS A 47 -6.23 8.61 7.02
N LEU A 48 -5.70 9.12 5.91
CA LEU A 48 -4.27 9.09 5.64
C LEU A 48 -3.57 9.63 6.89
N PHE A 49 -2.99 8.73 7.67
CA PHE A 49 -2.02 9.09 8.69
C PHE A 49 -0.99 9.95 7.98
N ARG A 50 -0.75 11.14 8.54
CA ARG A 50 0.06 12.25 7.98
C ARG A 50 1.14 11.76 6.98
N PRO A 51 1.40 12.50 5.88
CA PRO A 51 2.38 12.11 4.86
C PRO A 51 3.82 11.95 5.39
N SER A 52 4.09 12.36 6.63
CA SER A 52 5.29 11.98 7.37
C SER A 52 4.92 11.04 8.52
N ALA A 53 5.49 9.83 8.50
CA ALA A 53 5.49 8.96 9.68
C ALA A 53 5.89 9.80 10.91
N PRO A 54 5.22 9.63 12.08
CA PRO A 54 5.56 10.36 13.28
C PRO A 54 7.07 10.27 13.53
N ASN A 55 7.73 11.35 13.97
CA ASN A 55 9.19 11.38 14.13
C ASN A 55 9.75 10.20 14.96
N ILE A 56 8.94 9.63 15.87
CA ILE A 56 9.24 8.43 16.67
C ILE A 56 9.40 7.16 15.83
N VAL A 57 8.67 7.04 14.72
CA VAL A 57 8.66 5.87 13.84
C VAL A 57 9.83 5.91 12.85
N LYS A 58 10.42 7.08 12.59
CA LYS A 58 11.52 7.26 11.62
C LYS A 58 12.78 6.45 11.96
N PRO A 59 13.31 6.44 13.20
CA PRO A 59 14.46 5.61 13.53
C PRO A 59 14.17 4.10 13.44
N ALA A 60 12.91 3.71 13.71
CA ALA A 60 12.49 2.32 13.64
C ALA A 60 12.40 1.84 12.20
N LEU A 61 11.81 2.65 11.31
CA LEU A 61 11.79 2.40 9.87
C LEU A 61 13.22 2.40 9.30
N GLN A 62 14.06 3.35 9.69
CA GLN A 62 15.44 3.41 9.21
C GLN A 62 16.20 2.11 9.52
N ARG A 63 16.13 1.64 10.77
CA ARG A 63 16.75 0.36 11.13
C ARG A 63 16.13 -0.81 10.38
N ASP A 64 14.84 -0.79 10.14
CA ASP A 64 14.16 -1.84 9.40
C ASP A 64 14.63 -1.92 7.94
N PHE A 65 14.89 -0.77 7.31
CA PHE A 65 15.49 -0.69 5.98
C PHE A 65 16.98 -1.06 5.96
N GLU A 66 17.74 -0.70 6.98
CA GLU A 66 19.20 -0.93 7.01
C GLU A 66 19.60 -2.33 7.45
N ILE A 67 18.91 -2.85 8.47
CA ILE A 67 19.31 -4.06 9.19
C ILE A 67 18.15 -5.04 9.38
N GLY A 68 16.96 -4.78 8.81
CA GLY A 68 15.83 -5.70 8.88
C GLY A 68 15.19 -5.80 10.27
N LEU A 69 15.37 -4.78 11.12
CA LEU A 69 14.81 -4.73 12.47
C LEU A 69 14.18 -3.38 12.79
N VAL A 70 12.97 -3.42 13.31
CA VAL A 70 12.28 -2.25 13.88
C VAL A 70 12.90 -1.87 15.23
N TYR A 71 13.15 -2.87 16.08
CA TYR A 71 13.71 -2.71 17.42
C TYR A 71 15.16 -3.18 17.45
N PRO A 72 16.06 -2.41 18.09
CA PRO A 72 17.44 -2.84 18.25
C PRO A 72 17.51 -4.10 19.12
N ILE A 73 18.45 -4.97 18.81
CA ILE A 73 18.83 -6.10 19.64
C ILE A 73 20.17 -5.74 20.24
N ASP A 74 20.17 -5.50 21.55
CA ASP A 74 21.39 -5.24 22.30
C ASP A 74 21.89 -6.52 22.98
N LYS A 75 23.07 -6.42 23.58
CA LYS A 75 23.71 -7.54 24.29
C LYS A 75 22.83 -8.09 25.42
N ASN A 76 22.05 -7.25 26.08
CA ASN A 76 21.15 -7.68 27.14
C ASN A 76 20.05 -8.59 26.58
N ILE A 77 19.44 -8.22 25.44
CA ILE A 77 18.46 -9.08 24.76
C ILE A 77 19.10 -10.38 24.26
N GLU A 78 20.31 -10.34 23.71
CA GLU A 78 21.03 -11.56 23.29
C GLU A 78 21.28 -12.52 24.46
N GLU A 79 21.74 -12.00 25.60
CA GLU A 79 21.98 -12.77 26.82
C GLU A 79 20.69 -13.35 27.40
N ILE A 80 19.57 -12.61 27.35
CA ILE A 80 18.25 -13.13 27.76
C ILE A 80 17.80 -14.26 26.83
N ARG A 81 17.96 -14.10 25.51
CA ARG A 81 17.58 -15.13 24.54
C ARG A 81 18.37 -16.43 24.75
N GLU A 82 19.67 -16.32 24.96
CA GLU A 82 20.53 -17.46 25.28
C GLU A 82 20.11 -18.15 26.59
N LYS A 83 19.79 -17.39 27.64
CA LYS A 83 19.26 -17.93 28.89
C LYS A 83 17.92 -18.65 28.71
N CYS A 84 17.13 -18.25 27.73
CA CYS A 84 15.89 -18.93 27.34
C CYS A 84 16.11 -20.11 26.39
N GLY A 85 17.35 -20.49 26.07
CA GLY A 85 17.67 -21.56 25.13
C GLY A 85 17.39 -21.22 23.66
N LEU A 86 17.25 -19.93 23.34
CA LEU A 86 17.08 -19.44 21.98
C LEU A 86 18.42 -18.93 21.43
N ASP A 87 18.56 -18.93 20.11
CA ASP A 87 19.70 -18.31 19.45
C ASP A 87 19.81 -16.82 19.84
N ARG A 88 21.03 -16.37 20.16
CA ARG A 88 21.31 -14.97 20.54
C ARG A 88 20.73 -13.98 19.54
N ILE A 89 20.97 -14.25 18.25
CA ILE A 89 20.42 -13.46 17.14
C ILE A 89 19.17 -14.17 16.63
N PRO A 90 18.01 -13.49 16.57
CA PRO A 90 16.79 -14.12 16.07
C PRO A 90 16.85 -14.36 14.56
N PRO A 91 16.07 -15.32 14.04
CA PRO A 91 15.97 -15.61 12.61
C PRO A 91 15.09 -14.56 11.89
N THR A 92 15.48 -13.30 11.96
CA THR A 92 14.84 -12.18 11.24
C THR A 92 15.67 -11.75 10.04
N ALA A 93 15.20 -10.77 9.28
CA ALA A 93 15.96 -10.17 8.18
C ALA A 93 17.32 -9.58 8.62
N HIS A 94 17.54 -9.42 9.94
CA HIS A 94 18.84 -9.08 10.52
C HIS A 94 19.91 -10.16 10.33
N SER A 95 19.55 -11.42 10.61
CA SER A 95 20.44 -12.56 10.43
C SER A 95 20.37 -13.11 9.00
N ILE A 96 19.22 -12.96 8.34
CA ILE A 96 18.96 -13.47 6.99
C ILE A 96 19.03 -12.32 5.98
N LYS A 97 20.25 -12.01 5.51
CA LYS A 97 20.49 -10.88 4.58
C LYS A 97 19.71 -10.97 3.27
N GLU A 98 19.46 -12.18 2.78
CA GLU A 98 18.67 -12.41 1.57
C GLU A 98 17.22 -11.91 1.75
N SER A 99 16.62 -12.15 2.91
CA SER A 99 15.28 -11.64 3.24
C SER A 99 15.25 -10.11 3.28
N LEU A 100 16.30 -9.47 3.81
CA LEU A 100 16.43 -8.01 3.77
C LEU A 100 16.52 -7.50 2.33
N TYR A 101 17.33 -8.13 1.50
CA TYR A 101 17.48 -7.77 0.09
C TYR A 101 16.15 -7.91 -0.68
N ASN A 102 15.47 -9.04 -0.54
CA ASN A 102 14.19 -9.29 -1.21
C ASN A 102 13.12 -8.29 -0.78
N LYS A 103 13.07 -7.94 0.51
CA LYS A 103 12.19 -6.90 1.01
C LYS A 103 12.46 -5.55 0.37
N ILE A 104 13.71 -5.11 0.32
CA ILE A 104 14.08 -3.83 -0.31
C ILE A 104 13.71 -3.84 -1.80
N LYS A 105 13.97 -4.95 -2.49
CA LYS A 105 13.62 -5.11 -3.90
C LYS A 105 12.11 -4.96 -4.14
N ILE A 106 11.27 -5.58 -3.32
CA ILE A 106 9.81 -5.43 -3.41
C ILE A 106 9.38 -3.97 -3.22
N ILE A 107 9.99 -3.25 -2.26
CA ILE A 107 9.67 -1.84 -2.00
C ILE A 107 10.10 -0.95 -3.17
N GLU A 108 11.24 -1.27 -3.81
CA GLU A 108 11.71 -0.62 -5.04
C GLU A 108 10.77 -0.89 -6.21
N GLU A 109 10.39 -2.15 -6.45
CA GLU A 109 9.49 -2.56 -7.53
C GLU A 109 8.06 -2.00 -7.37
N ALA A 110 7.60 -1.81 -6.13
CA ALA A 110 6.30 -1.22 -5.84
C ALA A 110 6.26 0.31 -6.03
N GLY A 111 7.39 0.97 -6.30
CA GLY A 111 7.47 2.43 -6.42
C GLY A 111 7.34 3.19 -5.09
N ILE A 112 7.27 2.48 -3.96
CA ILE A 112 7.05 3.06 -2.62
C ILE A 112 8.32 3.74 -2.09
N LYS A 113 9.50 3.35 -2.58
CA LYS A 113 10.78 3.90 -2.14
C LYS A 113 10.87 5.42 -2.32
N ASP A 114 10.36 5.94 -3.43
CA ASP A 114 10.39 7.38 -3.73
C ASP A 114 9.40 8.15 -2.84
N GLU A 115 8.24 7.56 -2.54
CA GLU A 115 7.26 8.11 -1.59
C GLU A 115 7.81 8.15 -0.15
N LEU A 116 8.62 7.16 0.21
CA LEU A 116 9.27 7.10 1.51
C LEU A 116 10.39 8.14 1.65
N MET A 117 10.89 8.71 0.55
CA MET A 117 12.02 9.65 0.53
C MET A 117 13.28 9.10 1.22
N TYR A 118 13.50 7.79 1.18
CA TYR A 118 14.68 7.15 1.78
C TYR A 118 15.88 7.20 0.83
N ASP A 119 16.89 7.97 1.19
CA ASP A 119 18.19 7.95 0.52
C ASP A 119 19.04 6.83 1.11
N LYS A 120 19.30 5.84 0.26
CA LYS A 120 20.07 4.64 0.57
C LYS A 120 21.55 4.94 0.80
N GLU A 121 22.12 5.93 0.11
CA GLU A 121 23.54 6.29 0.24
C GLU A 121 23.78 7.02 1.56
N LYS A 122 22.92 7.99 1.87
CA LYS A 122 23.04 8.78 3.09
C LYS A 122 22.33 8.15 4.28
N LYS A 123 21.72 6.97 4.08
CA LYS A 123 21.01 6.16 5.09
C LYS A 123 20.01 6.99 5.88
N LYS A 124 19.32 7.90 5.22
CA LYS A 124 18.47 8.89 5.87
C LYS A 124 17.24 9.11 5.01
N PHE A 125 16.12 9.33 5.66
CA PHE A 125 14.94 9.85 5.01
C PHE A 125 15.11 11.36 4.82
N TYR A 126 15.05 11.82 3.57
CA TYR A 126 15.08 13.23 3.21
C TYR A 126 13.67 13.79 3.21
N TYR A 127 13.53 15.03 3.64
CA TYR A 127 12.33 15.84 3.45
C TYR A 127 12.80 17.25 3.11
#